data_AF-A0A2K2RE70-F1
#
_entry.id   AF-A0A2K2RE70-F1
#
_cell.length_a   1.000
_cell.length_b   1.000
_cell.length_c   1.000
_cell.angle_alpha   90.00
_cell.angle_beta   90.00
_cell.angle_gamma   90.00
#
_symmetry.space_group_name_H-M   'P 1'
#
loop_
_entity.id
_entity.type
_entity.pdbx_description
1 polymer ?
#
loop_
_entity_poly.entity_id
_entity_poly.type
_entity_poly.pdbx_seq_one_letter_code
_entity_poly.pdbx_strand_id
1 'polypeptide(L)'
;MVRRMRAEAAQLPRGLLQVWDRSGPQRTQGEPAHRLRRLAGLGLLEVDDAAPAADHFPLLASGAVSERSHHGAAPLSAPARTALIAAGVRAFLRGYQPKTGC
;
A
#
# COMPACT_ATOMS: atom_id res chain seq x y z
N MET A 1 -3.12 -7.93 17.78
CA MET A 1 -3.33 -6.60 18.38
C MET A 1 -3.84 -5.58 17.36
N VAL A 2 -3.13 -5.36 16.23
CA VAL A 2 -3.52 -4.43 15.14
C VAL A 2 -4.95 -4.59 14.63
N ARG A 3 -5.47 -5.82 14.50
CA ARG A 3 -6.85 -6.07 14.02
C ARG A 3 -7.94 -5.55 14.96
N ARG A 4 -7.74 -5.70 16.28
CA ARG A 4 -8.67 -5.21 17.30
C ARG A 4 -8.75 -3.69 17.27
N MET A 5 -7.59 -3.03 17.12
CA MET A 5 -7.52 -1.58 16.98
C MET A 5 -8.09 -1.04 15.66
N ARG A 6 -8.02 -1.79 14.53
CA ARG A 6 -8.77 -1.44 13.31
C ARG A 6 -10.28 -1.56 13.48
N ALA A 7 -10.75 -2.60 14.16
CA ALA A 7 -12.18 -2.81 14.41
C ALA A 7 -12.77 -1.78 15.40
N GLU A 8 -11.96 -1.34 16.37
CA GLU A 8 -12.32 -0.32 17.37
C GLU A 8 -11.92 1.10 16.91
N ALA A 9 -11.44 1.29 15.67
CA ALA A 9 -10.88 2.57 15.20
C ALA A 9 -11.84 3.75 15.33
N ALA A 10 -13.14 3.52 15.17
CA ALA A 10 -14.17 4.54 15.37
C ALA A 10 -14.39 4.93 16.85
N GLN A 11 -13.94 4.10 17.78
CA GLN A 11 -14.09 4.25 19.23
C GLN A 11 -12.78 4.70 19.91
N LEU A 12 -11.66 4.69 19.20
CA LEU A 12 -10.39 5.17 19.73
C LEU A 12 -10.41 6.71 19.84
N PRO A 13 -9.93 7.28 20.98
CA PRO A 13 -9.77 8.72 21.11
C PRO A 13 -8.90 9.26 19.97
N ARG A 14 -9.27 10.40 19.36
CA ARG A 14 -8.55 10.96 18.20
C ARG A 14 -7.04 11.11 18.42
N GLY A 15 -6.61 11.41 19.64
CA GLY A 15 -5.19 11.50 20.01
C GLY A 15 -4.46 10.16 19.92
N LEU A 16 -5.13 9.05 20.19
CA LEU A 16 -4.55 7.70 20.11
C LEU A 16 -4.46 7.21 18.65
N LEU A 17 -5.43 7.57 17.80
CA LEU A 17 -5.34 7.34 16.34
C LEU A 17 -4.15 8.09 15.72
N GLN A 18 -3.94 9.36 16.10
CA GLN A 18 -2.79 10.12 15.60
C GLN A 18 -1.44 9.55 16.06
N VAL A 19 -1.36 9.05 17.29
CA VAL A 19 -0.15 8.39 17.80
C VAL A 19 0.05 7.03 17.15
N TRP A 20 -1.02 6.27 16.90
CA TRP A 20 -1.00 5.04 16.11
C TRP A 20 -0.54 5.28 14.66
N ASP A 21 -1.04 6.32 14.02
CA ASP A 21 -0.66 6.73 12.67
C ASP A 21 0.82 7.14 12.61
N ARG A 22 1.26 7.95 13.59
CA ARG A 22 2.65 8.45 13.67
C ARG A 22 3.67 7.41 14.11
N SER A 23 3.23 6.36 14.82
CA SER A 23 4.09 5.29 15.38
C SER A 23 3.88 3.93 14.70
N GLY A 24 2.88 3.83 13.83
CA GLY A 24 2.47 2.60 13.14
C GLY A 24 2.91 2.57 11.67
N PRO A 25 2.36 1.65 10.87
CA PRO A 25 2.83 1.31 9.52
C PRO A 25 2.82 2.47 8.51
N GLN A 26 2.26 3.64 8.84
CA GLN A 26 2.34 4.85 8.01
C GLN A 26 3.70 5.56 8.08
N ARG A 27 4.57 5.26 9.05
CA ARG A 27 5.99 5.69 9.01
C ARG A 27 6.71 5.21 7.74
N THR A 28 6.17 4.19 7.08
CA THR A 28 6.65 3.65 5.82
C THR A 28 6.08 4.38 4.59
N GLN A 29 5.27 5.44 4.73
CA GLN A 29 4.64 6.14 3.58
C GLN A 29 5.50 7.25 2.95
N GLY A 30 6.45 7.84 3.69
CA GLY A 30 7.32 8.89 3.15
C GLY A 30 8.28 8.39 2.05
N GLU A 31 8.78 7.17 2.22
CA GLU A 31 9.75 6.56 1.31
C GLU A 31 9.12 6.08 -0.03
N PRO A 32 7.94 5.42 -0.06
CA PRO A 32 7.18 5.14 -1.28
C PRO A 32 6.82 6.40 -2.06
N ALA A 33 6.30 7.44 -1.39
CA ALA A 33 5.92 8.68 -2.07
C ALA A 33 7.13 9.35 -2.74
N HIS A 34 8.29 9.35 -2.10
CA HIS A 34 9.53 9.85 -2.70
C HIS A 34 9.96 9.05 -3.93
N ARG A 35 9.95 7.72 -3.85
CA ARG A 35 10.32 6.85 -4.98
C ARG A 35 9.34 6.95 -6.15
N LEU A 36 8.04 7.03 -5.89
CA LEU A 36 7.01 7.19 -6.92
C LEU A 36 7.16 8.53 -7.65
N ARG A 37 7.42 9.63 -6.91
CA ARG A 37 7.75 10.92 -7.53
C ARG A 37 8.98 10.84 -8.43
N ARG A 38 10.04 10.12 -8.01
CA ARG A 38 11.23 9.92 -8.83
C ARG A 38 10.93 9.16 -10.11
N LEU A 39 10.10 8.11 -10.05
CA LEU A 39 9.68 7.34 -11.23
C LEU A 39 8.82 8.18 -12.18
N ALA A 40 7.94 9.01 -11.64
CA ALA A 40 7.14 9.94 -12.43
C ALA A 40 8.01 11.01 -13.11
N GLY A 41 8.99 11.57 -12.40
CA GLY A 41 9.96 12.52 -12.97
C GLY A 41 10.85 11.92 -14.07
N LEU A 42 10.97 10.59 -14.13
CA LEU A 42 11.65 9.85 -15.20
C LEU A 42 10.70 9.46 -16.35
N GLY A 43 9.41 9.81 -16.27
CA GLY A 43 8.40 9.41 -17.26
C GLY A 43 8.06 7.91 -17.25
N LEU A 44 8.43 7.18 -16.19
CA LEU A 44 8.15 5.75 -16.06
C LEU A 44 6.76 5.47 -15.50
N LEU A 45 6.15 6.47 -14.85
CA LEU A 45 4.78 6.47 -14.35
C LEU A 45 4.13 7.81 -14.63
N GLU A 46 2.83 7.82 -14.92
CA GLU A 46 2.00 9.02 -14.98
C GLU A 46 1.28 9.17 -13.65
N VAL A 47 1.73 10.12 -12.83
CA VAL A 47 1.25 10.34 -11.47
C VAL A 47 0.93 11.82 -11.30
N ASP A 48 -0.36 12.18 -11.37
CA ASP A 48 -0.82 13.56 -11.18
C ASP A 48 -0.63 14.03 -9.73
N ASP A 49 -1.01 13.18 -8.78
CA ASP A 49 -0.77 13.36 -7.35
C ASP A 49 -0.07 12.11 -6.77
N ALA A 50 1.11 12.32 -6.20
CA ALA A 50 1.92 11.26 -5.62
C ALA A 50 1.38 10.73 -4.29
N ALA A 51 0.55 11.48 -3.57
CA ALA A 51 0.00 11.03 -2.29
C ALA A 51 -1.00 9.86 -2.46
N PRO A 52 -2.04 9.96 -3.31
CA PRO A 52 -2.91 8.82 -3.61
C PRO A 52 -2.15 7.62 -4.19
N ALA A 53 -1.15 7.85 -5.05
CA ALA A 53 -0.33 6.77 -5.61
C ALA A 53 0.46 6.02 -4.53
N ALA A 54 0.98 6.74 -3.53
CA ALA A 54 1.66 6.14 -2.40
C ALA A 54 0.72 5.28 -1.54
N ASP A 55 -0.55 5.67 -1.40
CA ASP A 55 -1.56 4.89 -0.69
C ASP A 55 -2.02 3.65 -1.47
N HIS A 56 -2.20 3.77 -2.79
CA HIS A 56 -2.64 2.66 -3.64
C HIS A 56 -1.60 1.53 -3.72
N PHE A 57 -0.31 1.87 -3.74
CA PHE A 57 0.75 0.88 -3.91
C PHE A 57 0.74 -0.24 -2.86
N PRO A 58 0.80 0.01 -1.53
CA PRO A 58 0.76 -1.04 -0.53
C PRO A 58 -0.58 -1.78 -0.49
N LEU A 59 -1.69 -1.11 -0.78
CA LEU A 59 -3.02 -1.73 -0.86
C LEU A 59 -3.07 -2.79 -1.97
N LEU A 60 -2.58 -2.46 -3.17
CA LEU A 60 -2.54 -3.39 -4.29
C LEU A 60 -1.47 -4.46 -4.10
N ALA A 61 -0.25 -4.08 -3.71
CA ALA A 61 0.89 -5.00 -3.61
C ALA A 61 0.78 -5.99 -2.44
N SER A 62 0.17 -5.60 -1.31
CA SER A 62 0.17 -6.42 -0.09
C SER A 62 -1.22 -6.69 0.49
N GLY A 63 -2.27 -5.99 0.03
CA GLY A 63 -3.63 -6.18 0.53
C GLY A 63 -4.12 -7.62 0.37
N ALA A 64 -3.97 -8.21 -0.82
CA ALA A 64 -4.38 -9.58 -1.08
C ALA A 64 -3.61 -10.62 -0.23
N VAL A 65 -2.33 -10.37 0.06
CA VAL A 65 -1.54 -11.22 0.98
C VAL A 65 -2.09 -11.11 2.40
N SER A 66 -2.40 -9.90 2.85
CA SER A 66 -2.96 -9.64 4.18
C SER A 66 -4.32 -10.33 4.33
N GLU A 67 -5.20 -10.23 3.35
CA GLU A 67 -6.51 -10.90 3.40
C GLU A 67 -6.38 -12.42 3.38
N ARG A 68 -5.61 -12.99 2.44
CA ARG A 68 -5.49 -14.46 2.30
C ARG A 68 -4.70 -15.13 3.42
N SER A 69 -3.85 -14.41 4.13
CA SER A 69 -3.21 -14.89 5.36
C SER A 69 -4.04 -14.64 6.61
N HIS A 70 -5.28 -14.14 6.50
CA HIS A 70 -6.06 -13.67 7.65
C HIS A 70 -5.26 -12.73 8.55
N HIS A 71 -4.54 -11.79 7.92
CA HIS A 71 -3.64 -10.84 8.56
C HIS A 71 -2.53 -11.55 9.36
N GLY A 72 -1.96 -12.62 8.79
CA GLY A 72 -0.89 -13.42 9.38
C GLY A 72 -1.34 -14.57 10.28
N ALA A 73 -2.64 -14.80 10.45
CA ALA A 73 -3.17 -15.92 11.23
C ALA A 73 -3.11 -17.28 10.49
N ALA A 74 -3.05 -17.26 9.16
CA ALA A 74 -2.89 -18.44 8.32
C ALA A 74 -1.61 -18.34 7.49
N PRO A 75 -0.80 -19.41 7.40
CA PRO A 75 0.42 -19.39 6.60
C PRO A 75 0.09 -19.32 5.11
N LEU A 76 0.84 -18.49 4.39
CA LEU A 76 0.89 -18.47 2.93
C LEU A 76 2.23 -19.01 2.49
N SER A 77 2.23 -19.94 1.53
CA SER A 77 3.47 -20.42 0.92
C SER A 77 4.21 -19.26 0.25
N ALA A 78 5.53 -19.31 0.23
CA ALA A 78 6.34 -18.27 -0.43
C ALA A 78 5.95 -18.07 -1.91
N PRO A 79 5.70 -19.12 -2.71
CA PRO A 79 5.22 -18.96 -4.09
C PRO A 79 3.87 -18.23 -4.18
N ALA A 80 2.90 -18.60 -3.32
CA ALA A 80 1.59 -17.96 -3.32
C ALA A 80 1.68 -16.48 -2.93
N ARG A 81 2.50 -16.15 -1.92
CA ARG A 81 2.77 -14.76 -1.53
C ARG A 81 3.37 -13.97 -2.69
N THR A 82 4.40 -14.51 -3.35
CA THR A 82 5.05 -13.84 -4.50
C THR A 82 4.08 -13.61 -5.65
N ALA A 83 3.21 -14.58 -5.96
CA ALA A 83 2.23 -14.45 -7.03
C ALA A 83 1.22 -13.32 -6.75
N LEU A 84 0.75 -13.21 -5.49
CA LEU A 84 -0.18 -12.15 -5.06
C LEU A 84 0.49 -10.78 -5.14
N ILE A 85 1.72 -10.64 -4.63
CA ILE A 85 2.47 -9.37 -4.70
C ILE A 85 2.68 -8.96 -6.15
N ALA A 86 3.13 -9.87 -7.01
CA ALA A 86 3.38 -9.58 -8.41
C ALA A 86 2.11 -9.18 -9.15
N ALA A 87 0.95 -9.80 -8.85
CA ALA A 87 -0.33 -9.41 -9.41
C ALA A 87 -0.74 -8.00 -9.00
N GLY A 88 -0.58 -7.66 -7.73
CA GLY A 88 -0.84 -6.31 -7.20
C GLY A 88 0.04 -5.24 -7.84
N VAL A 89 1.35 -5.51 -7.95
CA VAL A 89 2.30 -4.60 -8.63
C VAL A 89 1.93 -4.41 -10.10
N ARG A 90 1.56 -5.47 -10.82
CA ARG A 90 1.09 -5.33 -12.23
C ARG A 90 -0.17 -4.48 -12.34
N ALA A 91 -1.12 -4.62 -11.41
CA ALA A 91 -2.32 -3.79 -11.40
C ALA A 91 -1.97 -2.31 -11.16
N PHE A 92 -1.09 -2.03 -10.20
CA PHE A 92 -0.59 -0.68 -9.95
C PHE A 92 0.08 -0.09 -11.19
N LEU A 93 1.03 -0.80 -11.78
CA LEU A 93 1.76 -0.32 -12.95
C LEU A 93 0.84 -0.04 -14.14
N ARG A 94 -0.19 -0.87 -14.37
CA ARG A 94 -1.18 -0.60 -15.43
C ARG A 94 -2.04 0.62 -15.16
N GLY A 95 -2.37 0.89 -13.89
CA GLY A 95 -3.13 2.08 -13.51
C GLY A 95 -2.34 3.38 -13.62
N TYR A 96 -1.01 3.30 -13.48
CA TYR A 96 -0.09 4.44 -13.49
C TYR A 96 0.86 4.45 -14.68
N GLN A 97 0.62 3.63 -15.71
CA GLN A 97 1.46 3.62 -16.90
C GLN A 97 1.34 4.96 -17.63
N PRO A 98 2.43 5.48 -18.22
CA PRO A 98 2.35 6.63 -19.09
C PRO A 98 1.35 6.37 -20.21
N LYS A 99 0.44 7.30 -20.46
CA LYS A 99 -0.36 7.29 -21.68
C LYS A 99 0.59 7.47 -22.86
N THR A 100 0.86 6.40 -23.58
CA THR A 100 1.46 6.51 -24.91
C THR A 100 0.52 7.38 -25.73
N GLY A 101 1.01 8.53 -26.21
CA GLY A 101 0.20 9.47 -26.99
C GLY A 101 -0.54 8.77 -28.12
N CYS A 102 -1.81 9.13 -28.28
CA CYS A 102 -2.60 8.84 -29.48
C CYS A 102 -1.94 9.39 -30.74
#